data_AF-A0A661N3L8-F1
#
_entry.id   AF-A0A661N3L8-F1
#
_cell.length_a   1.000
_cell.length_b   1.000
_cell.length_c   1.000
_cell.angle_alpha   90.00
_cell.angle_beta   90.00
_cell.angle_gamma   90.00
#
_symmetry.space_group_name_H-M   'P 1'
#
loop_
_entity.id
_entity.type
_entity.pdbx_description
1 polymer ?
#
loop_
_entity_poly.entity_id
_entity_poly.type
_entity_poly.pdbx_seq_one_letter_code
_entity_poly.pdbx_strand_id
1 'polypeptide(L)'
;MSRRNRELLGTFLLVFAAVMAVSTVRRHLFATHKLVKEKQDVYFLPAPKQVVILSLGYKAAVADILWAHVMVSQGLHSFQHRRFDNLLLLYDAINELDPTWRSPYLFADALITFQSAVTPYEEVVRAREILELGVKHLPYDAEIWLNLGQFVAFVAPSSYLFDQPEVAARWRTE
;
A
#
# COMPACT_ATOMS: atom_id res chain seq x y z
N MET A 1 19.79 41.38 40.62
CA MET A 1 19.03 40.32 39.93
C MET A 1 19.44 38.96 40.50
N SER A 2 18.53 38.22 41.15
CA SER A 2 18.86 36.93 41.76
C SER A 2 19.26 35.91 40.68
N ARG A 3 20.17 34.98 41.01
CA ARG A 3 20.66 33.92 40.11
C ARG A 3 19.51 33.15 39.44
N ARG A 4 18.42 32.92 40.18
CA ARG A 4 17.17 32.30 39.71
C ARG A 4 16.47 33.06 38.57
N ASN A 5 16.46 34.40 38.62
CA ASN A 5 15.84 35.20 37.56
C ASN A 5 16.65 35.18 36.26
N ARG A 6 17.98 35.03 36.34
CA ARG A 6 18.85 34.87 35.15
C ARG A 6 18.69 33.50 34.50
N GLU A 7 18.52 32.44 35.30
CA GLU A 7 18.26 31.08 34.82
C GLU A 7 16.88 30.98 34.15
N LEU A 8 15.83 31.53 34.76
CA LEU A 8 14.48 31.56 34.18
C LEU A 8 14.44 32.35 32.85
N LEU A 9 15.12 33.50 32.79
CA LEU A 9 15.26 34.27 31.54
C LEU A 9 16.01 33.46 30.46
N GLY A 10 17.08 32.76 30.84
CA GLY A 10 17.83 31.89 29.93
C GLY A 10 16.98 30.76 29.37
N THR A 11 16.21 30.07 30.21
CA THR A 11 15.31 29.00 29.76
C THR A 11 14.20 29.53 28.85
N PHE A 12 13.59 30.66 29.19
CA PHE A 12 12.58 31.29 28.34
C PHE A 12 13.12 31.68 26.98
N LEU A 13 14.31 32.27 26.92
CA LEU A 13 14.97 32.62 25.66
C LEU A 13 15.28 31.39 24.81
N LEU A 14 15.70 30.30 25.44
CA LEU A 14 16.05 29.06 24.74
C LEU A 14 14.80 28.35 24.19
N VAL A 15 13.72 28.28 24.96
CA VAL A 15 12.42 27.76 24.49
C VAL A 15 11.87 28.63 23.37
N PHE A 16 11.94 29.96 23.51
CA PHE A 16 11.47 30.87 22.48
C PHE A 16 12.28 30.72 21.18
N ALA A 17 13.60 30.62 21.28
CA ALA A 17 14.48 30.37 20.13
C ALA A 17 14.16 29.02 19.46
N ALA A 18 13.90 27.96 20.23
CA ALA A 18 13.51 26.66 19.72
C ALA A 18 12.16 26.69 19.00
N VAL A 19 11.14 27.34 19.58
CA VAL A 19 9.82 27.51 18.96
C VAL A 19 9.94 28.30 17.65
N MET A 20 10.73 29.38 17.66
CA MET A 20 10.97 30.18 16.47
C MET A 20 11.66 29.37 15.37
N ALA A 21 12.73 28.64 15.70
CA ALA A 21 13.45 27.77 14.76
C ALA A 21 12.55 26.67 14.17
N VAL A 22 11.75 25.99 15.01
CA VAL A 22 10.80 24.98 14.53
C VAL A 22 9.74 25.60 13.62
N SER A 23 9.23 26.79 13.95
CA SER A 23 8.18 27.45 13.17
C SER A 23 8.64 27.91 11.78
N THR A 24 9.88 28.40 11.66
CA THR A 24 10.45 28.87 10.40
C THR A 24 10.80 27.69 9.49
N VAL A 25 11.43 26.66 10.05
CA VAL A 25 11.76 25.42 9.33
C VAL A 25 10.48 24.73 8.86
N ARG A 26 9.46 24.64 9.72
CA ARG A 26 8.16 24.04 9.36
C ARG A 26 7.48 24.81 8.23
N ARG A 27 7.41 26.15 8.27
CA ARG A 27 6.80 26.93 7.18
C ARG A 27 7.52 26.72 5.85
N HIS A 28 8.85 26.73 5.85
CA HIS A 28 9.63 26.54 4.63
C HIS A 28 9.47 25.12 4.07
N LEU A 29 9.53 24.10 4.93
CA LEU A 29 9.29 22.71 4.54
C LEU A 29 7.89 22.52 3.97
N PHE A 30 6.85 23.06 4.62
CA PHE A 30 5.48 22.98 4.09
C PHE A 30 5.31 23.71 2.75
N ALA A 31 5.97 24.85 2.55
CA ALA A 31 5.92 25.59 1.29
C ALA A 31 6.58 24.79 0.16
N THR A 32 7.78 24.23 0.39
CA THR A 32 8.51 23.42 -0.59
C THR A 32 7.79 22.11 -0.89
N HIS A 33 7.22 21.45 0.13
CA HIS A 33 6.47 20.20 -0.06
C HIS A 33 5.16 20.40 -0.83
N LYS A 34 4.57 21.60 -0.78
CA LYS A 34 3.35 21.95 -1.55
C LYS A 34 3.65 22.26 -3.02
N LEU A 35 4.90 22.62 -3.34
CA LEU A 35 5.36 22.95 -4.69
C LEU A 35 5.80 21.69 -5.48
N VAL A 36 6.18 20.62 -4.80
CA VAL A 36 6.43 19.31 -5.42
C VAL A 36 5.09 18.63 -5.71
N LYS A 37 4.46 19.03 -6.81
CA LYS A 37 3.20 18.44 -7.32
C LYS A 37 3.41 17.09 -8.03
N GLU A 38 4.63 16.79 -8.46
CA GLU A 38 4.98 15.47 -8.97
C GLU A 38 5.41 14.57 -7.81
N LYS A 39 4.43 13.90 -7.20
CA LYS A 39 4.67 12.69 -6.42
C LYS A 39 4.58 11.51 -7.39
N GLN A 40 5.60 11.34 -8.23
CA GLN A 40 5.82 10.01 -8.79
C GLN A 40 6.20 9.13 -7.61
N ASP A 41 5.34 8.16 -7.28
CA ASP A 41 5.71 7.15 -6.30
C ASP A 41 6.80 6.30 -6.95
N VAL A 42 8.05 6.56 -6.58
CA VAL A 42 9.17 5.74 -7.00
C VAL A 42 9.09 4.44 -6.22
N TYR A 43 8.97 3.32 -6.91
CA TYR A 43 9.11 2.01 -6.30
C TYR A 43 10.58 1.79 -5.93
N PHE A 44 10.87 1.70 -4.64
CA PHE A 44 12.25 1.62 -4.13
C PHE A 44 12.74 0.20 -3.85
N LEU A 45 11.87 -0.82 -3.96
CA LEU A 45 12.26 -2.18 -3.61
C LEU A 45 12.93 -2.89 -4.79
N PRO A 46 13.94 -3.74 -4.53
CA PRO A 46 14.47 -4.64 -5.53
C PRO A 46 13.48 -5.76 -5.86
N ALA A 47 13.84 -6.70 -6.73
CA ALA A 47 12.98 -7.83 -7.06
C ALA A 47 12.58 -8.63 -5.79
N PRO A 48 11.37 -9.23 -5.71
CA PRO A 48 10.85 -9.88 -4.50
C PRO A 48 11.84 -10.84 -3.81
N LYS A 49 12.52 -11.70 -4.58
CA LYS A 49 13.54 -12.63 -4.06
C LYS A 49 14.72 -11.92 -3.38
N GLN A 50 15.11 -10.75 -3.89
CA GLN A 50 16.16 -9.93 -3.30
C GLN A 50 15.67 -9.26 -2.01
N VAL A 51 14.39 -8.86 -1.94
CA VAL A 51 13.79 -8.35 -0.70
C VAL A 51 13.83 -9.41 0.40
N VAL A 52 13.55 -10.68 0.08
CA VAL A 52 13.70 -11.78 1.04
C VAL A 52 15.14 -11.89 1.57
N ILE A 53 16.14 -11.81 0.69
CA ILE A 53 17.55 -11.87 1.10
C ILE A 53 17.91 -10.68 1.99
N LEU A 54 17.49 -9.47 1.61
CA LEU A 54 17.75 -8.24 2.35
C LEU A 54 16.98 -8.15 3.67
N SER A 55 15.96 -8.98 3.89
CA SER A 55 15.27 -9.07 5.18
C SER A 55 16.17 -9.67 6.29
N LEU A 56 17.31 -10.30 5.93
CA LEU A 56 18.26 -10.90 6.86
C LEU A 56 17.62 -11.91 7.85
N GLY A 57 16.55 -12.58 7.40
CA GLY A 57 15.80 -13.56 8.21
C GLY A 57 14.55 -12.99 8.90
N TYR A 58 14.38 -11.68 8.96
CA TYR A 58 13.20 -11.02 9.55
C TYR A 58 12.04 -10.88 8.55
N LYS A 59 11.73 -11.94 7.81
CA LYS A 59 10.80 -11.90 6.67
C LYS A 59 9.40 -11.39 7.05
N ALA A 60 8.80 -11.96 8.10
CA ALA A 60 7.48 -11.58 8.59
C ALA A 60 7.44 -10.10 9.04
N ALA A 61 8.45 -9.64 9.78
CA ALA A 61 8.52 -8.24 10.21
C ALA A 61 8.65 -7.26 9.04
N VAL A 62 9.41 -7.62 8.00
CA VAL A 62 9.50 -6.81 6.78
C VAL A 62 8.17 -6.84 6.02
N ALA A 63 7.51 -7.99 5.92
CA ALA A 63 6.18 -8.09 5.33
C ALA A 63 5.18 -7.18 6.06
N ASP A 64 5.17 -7.18 7.40
CA ASP A 64 4.33 -6.31 8.23
C ASP A 64 4.55 -4.82 7.93
N ILE A 65 5.81 -4.39 7.82
CA ILE A 65 6.16 -3.00 7.48
C ILE A 65 5.65 -2.64 6.09
N LEU A 66 5.86 -3.52 5.10
CA LEU A 66 5.40 -3.29 3.74
C LEU A 66 3.88 -3.23 3.66
N TRP A 67 3.18 -4.09 4.38
CA TRP A 67 1.73 -4.06 4.43
C TRP A 67 1.18 -2.82 5.12
N ALA A 68 1.78 -2.40 6.23
CA ALA A 68 1.43 -1.13 6.87
C ALA A 68 1.61 0.04 5.90
N HIS A 69 2.69 0.03 5.10
CA HIS A 69 2.88 0.99 4.03
C HIS A 69 1.78 0.89 2.96
N VAL A 70 1.40 -0.32 2.52
CA VAL A 70 0.30 -0.51 1.56
C VAL A 70 -1.01 0.10 2.10
N MET A 71 -1.39 -0.19 3.35
CA MET A 71 -2.64 0.32 3.94
C MET A 71 -2.65 1.85 4.02
N VAL A 72 -1.56 2.45 4.52
CA VAL A 72 -1.45 3.91 4.65
C VAL A 72 -1.42 4.58 3.28
N SER A 73 -0.60 4.06 2.37
CA SER A 73 -0.48 4.58 1.02
C SER A 73 -1.82 4.47 0.29
N GLN A 74 -2.50 3.33 0.32
CA GLN A 74 -3.81 3.19 -0.30
C GLN A 74 -4.78 4.26 0.20
N GLY A 75 -4.89 4.44 1.52
CA GLY A 75 -5.76 5.47 2.09
C GLY A 75 -5.42 6.88 1.57
N LEU A 76 -4.13 7.25 1.55
CA LEU A 76 -3.68 8.53 1.03
C LEU A 76 -3.99 8.72 -0.45
N HIS A 77 -3.84 7.66 -1.26
CA HIS A 77 -4.15 7.67 -2.68
C HIS A 77 -5.65 7.84 -2.94
N SER A 78 -6.48 7.11 -2.19
CA SER A 78 -7.94 7.24 -2.26
C SER A 78 -8.40 8.65 -1.87
N PHE A 79 -7.85 9.23 -0.79
CA PHE A 79 -8.15 10.61 -0.40
C PHE A 79 -7.71 11.65 -1.43
N GLN A 80 -6.67 11.35 -2.20
CA GLN A 80 -6.15 12.22 -3.25
C GLN A 80 -6.77 11.93 -4.62
N HIS A 81 -7.74 11.01 -4.70
CA HIS A 81 -8.37 10.54 -5.93
C HIS A 81 -7.36 10.12 -7.00
N ARG A 82 -6.30 9.40 -6.60
CA ARG A 82 -5.23 8.95 -7.49
C ARG A 82 -5.02 7.43 -7.40
N ARG A 83 -4.45 6.86 -8.47
CA ARG A 83 -4.10 5.44 -8.55
C ARG A 83 -2.85 5.12 -7.75
N PHE A 84 -2.82 3.94 -7.13
CA PHE A 84 -1.64 3.43 -6.44
C PHE A 84 -0.88 2.46 -7.35
N ASP A 85 -0.07 3.03 -8.24
CA ASP A 85 0.53 2.30 -9.37
C ASP A 85 1.51 1.18 -8.93
N ASN A 86 2.13 1.33 -7.75
CA ASN A 86 3.11 0.37 -7.24
C ASN A 86 2.51 -0.77 -6.39
N LEU A 87 1.17 -0.81 -6.24
CA LEU A 87 0.50 -1.75 -5.35
C LEU A 87 0.85 -3.21 -5.66
N LEU A 88 0.82 -3.60 -6.94
CA LEU A 88 1.09 -4.98 -7.36
C LEU A 88 2.53 -5.42 -7.03
N LEU A 89 3.49 -4.51 -7.20
CA LEU A 89 4.89 -4.80 -6.88
C LEU A 89 5.12 -4.97 -5.36
N LEU A 90 4.33 -4.28 -4.54
CA LEU A 90 4.35 -4.47 -3.09
C LEU A 90 3.72 -5.82 -2.71
N TYR A 91 2.61 -6.20 -3.36
CA TYR A 91 2.00 -7.51 -3.19
C TYR A 91 2.97 -8.65 -3.52
N ASP A 92 3.71 -8.55 -4.62
CA ASP A 92 4.70 -9.56 -5.00
C ASP A 92 5.80 -9.69 -3.94
N ALA A 93 6.30 -8.58 -3.39
CA ALA A 93 7.29 -8.60 -2.33
C ALA A 93 6.73 -9.19 -1.01
N ILE A 94 5.51 -8.81 -0.63
CA ILE A 94 4.86 -9.27 0.60
C ILE A 94 4.58 -10.77 0.54
N ASN A 95 4.00 -11.25 -0.56
CA ASN A 95 3.66 -12.67 -0.73
C ASN A 95 4.90 -13.56 -0.86
N GLU A 96 6.02 -13.03 -1.36
CA GLU A 96 7.32 -13.72 -1.38
C GLU A 96 7.97 -13.75 0.02
N LEU A 97 7.81 -12.68 0.82
CA LEU A 97 8.33 -12.61 2.19
C LEU A 97 7.58 -13.54 3.15
N ASP A 98 6.25 -13.52 3.12
CA ASP A 98 5.39 -14.37 3.93
C ASP A 98 4.23 -14.96 3.11
N PRO A 99 4.46 -16.10 2.43
CA PRO A 99 3.45 -16.77 1.62
C PRO A 99 2.21 -17.20 2.40
N THR A 100 2.34 -17.44 3.71
CA THR A 100 1.26 -17.93 4.57
C THR A 100 0.46 -16.81 5.22
N TRP A 101 0.84 -15.56 4.99
CA TRP A 101 0.12 -14.44 5.54
C TRP A 101 -1.20 -14.21 4.81
N ARG A 102 -2.28 -14.42 5.55
CA ARG A 102 -3.65 -14.40 5.06
C ARG A 102 -4.12 -13.05 4.51
N SER A 103 -3.83 -11.96 5.24
CA SER A 103 -4.49 -10.66 5.01
C SER A 103 -4.26 -10.09 3.60
N PRO A 104 -3.05 -10.09 3.04
CA PRO A 104 -2.84 -9.65 1.66
C PRO A 104 -3.80 -10.33 0.67
N TYR A 105 -3.93 -11.66 0.70
CA TYR A 105 -4.82 -12.36 -0.22
C TYR A 105 -6.29 -11.94 -0.07
N LEU A 106 -6.78 -11.77 1.15
CA LEU A 106 -8.17 -11.39 1.41
C LEU A 106 -8.53 -10.00 0.89
N PHE A 107 -7.58 -9.09 0.82
CA PHE A 107 -7.79 -7.72 0.36
C PHE A 107 -7.31 -7.49 -1.08
N ALA A 108 -6.85 -8.53 -1.77
CA ALA A 108 -6.24 -8.41 -3.08
C ALA A 108 -7.21 -7.83 -4.12
N ASP A 109 -8.40 -8.41 -4.26
CA ASP A 109 -9.43 -7.89 -5.16
C ASP A 109 -9.78 -6.45 -4.80
N ALA A 110 -10.09 -6.18 -3.53
CA ALA A 110 -10.60 -4.90 -3.12
C ALA A 110 -9.58 -3.77 -3.34
N LEU A 111 -8.32 -4.00 -3.00
CA LEU A 111 -7.28 -2.96 -3.10
C LEU A 111 -6.80 -2.75 -4.53
N ILE A 112 -6.73 -3.81 -5.33
CA ILE A 112 -6.25 -3.74 -6.71
C ILE A 112 -7.33 -3.17 -7.63
N THR A 113 -8.58 -3.59 -7.45
CA THR A 113 -9.63 -3.27 -8.42
C THR A 113 -10.50 -2.08 -8.02
N PHE A 114 -10.65 -1.75 -6.72
CA PHE A 114 -11.30 -0.51 -6.29
C PHE A 114 -10.30 0.64 -6.09
N GLN A 115 -9.73 1.12 -7.19
CA GLN A 115 -8.90 2.33 -7.20
C GLN A 115 -9.69 3.56 -7.67
N SER A 116 -9.11 4.75 -7.51
CA SER A 116 -9.71 6.04 -7.91
C SER A 116 -9.75 6.30 -9.42
N ALA A 117 -9.40 5.31 -10.24
CA ALA A 117 -9.50 5.38 -11.70
C ALA A 117 -9.80 3.97 -12.26
N VAL A 118 -10.14 3.89 -13.55
CA VAL A 118 -10.37 2.62 -14.23
C VAL A 118 -9.16 1.70 -14.05
N THR A 119 -9.42 0.48 -13.57
CA THR A 119 -8.39 -0.55 -13.42
C THR A 119 -8.15 -1.22 -14.77
N PRO A 120 -6.90 -1.22 -15.28
CA PRO A 120 -6.54 -1.94 -16.49
C PRO A 120 -6.86 -3.44 -16.39
N TYR A 121 -7.19 -4.06 -17.52
CA TYR A 121 -7.50 -5.49 -17.56
C TYR A 121 -6.35 -6.35 -17.03
N GLU A 122 -5.08 -6.00 -17.32
CA GLU A 122 -3.94 -6.75 -16.77
C GLU A 122 -3.93 -6.78 -15.23
N GLU A 123 -4.37 -5.71 -14.56
CA GLU A 123 -4.39 -5.67 -13.10
C GLU A 123 -5.55 -6.52 -12.54
N VAL A 124 -6.67 -6.62 -13.26
CA VAL A 124 -7.78 -7.53 -12.91
C VAL A 124 -7.32 -8.98 -13.00
N VAL A 125 -6.54 -9.33 -14.04
CA VAL A 125 -5.89 -10.64 -14.17
C VAL A 125 -4.93 -10.88 -13.00
N ARG A 126 -4.07 -9.91 -12.67
CA ARG A 126 -3.13 -10.02 -11.55
C ARG A 126 -3.83 -10.19 -10.21
N ALA A 127 -4.96 -9.53 -9.97
CA ALA A 127 -5.76 -9.73 -8.78
C ALA A 127 -6.25 -11.19 -8.66
N ARG A 128 -6.74 -11.79 -9.76
CA ARG A 128 -7.09 -13.21 -9.81
C ARG A 128 -5.88 -14.10 -9.51
N GLU A 129 -4.74 -13.85 -10.14
CA GLU A 129 -3.52 -14.64 -9.92
C GLU A 129 -3.05 -14.60 -8.45
N ILE A 130 -3.19 -13.46 -7.77
CA ILE A 130 -2.88 -13.31 -6.34
C ILE A 130 -3.86 -14.12 -5.48
N LEU A 131 -5.17 -14.06 -5.78
CA LEU A 131 -6.18 -14.87 -5.06
C LEU A 131 -5.96 -16.38 -5.29
N GLU A 132 -5.63 -16.79 -6.51
CA GLU A 132 -5.26 -18.16 -6.85
C GLU A 132 -3.99 -18.62 -6.13
N LEU A 133 -3.02 -17.72 -5.95
CA LEU A 133 -1.84 -17.98 -5.13
C LEU A 133 -2.23 -18.16 -3.65
N GLY A 134 -3.17 -17.36 -3.16
CA GLY A 134 -3.71 -17.46 -1.81
C GLY A 134 -4.32 -18.83 -1.52
N VAL A 135 -5.18 -19.35 -2.39
CA VAL A 135 -5.75 -20.70 -2.20
C VAL A 135 -4.71 -21.82 -2.33
N LYS A 136 -3.61 -21.60 -3.07
CA LYS A 136 -2.49 -22.55 -3.13
C LYS A 136 -1.69 -22.58 -1.82
N HIS A 137 -1.41 -21.43 -1.23
CA HIS A 137 -0.67 -21.35 0.03
C HIS A 137 -1.53 -21.68 1.26
N LEU A 138 -2.83 -21.38 1.22
CA LEU A 138 -3.78 -21.55 2.32
C LEU A 138 -5.00 -22.38 1.86
N PRO A 139 -4.81 -23.66 1.48
CA PRO A 139 -5.86 -24.47 0.83
C PRO A 139 -7.08 -24.75 1.72
N TYR A 140 -6.94 -24.62 3.04
CA TYR A 140 -8.02 -24.84 4.01
C TYR A 140 -8.69 -23.54 4.47
N ASP A 141 -8.32 -22.39 3.92
CA ASP A 141 -8.94 -21.12 4.24
C ASP A 141 -10.18 -20.88 3.38
N ALA A 142 -11.35 -21.19 3.94
CA ALA A 142 -12.62 -21.07 3.23
C ALA A 142 -12.94 -19.63 2.77
N GLU A 143 -12.42 -18.60 3.47
CA GLU A 143 -12.71 -17.21 3.13
C GLU A 143 -11.96 -16.78 1.86
N ILE A 144 -10.70 -17.23 1.70
CA ILE A 144 -9.93 -16.96 0.47
C ILE A 144 -10.57 -17.67 -0.72
N TRP A 145 -11.03 -18.91 -0.55
CA TRP A 145 -11.79 -19.63 -1.58
C TRP A 145 -13.08 -18.91 -1.96
N LEU A 146 -13.82 -18.42 -0.97
CA LEU A 146 -15.03 -17.65 -1.19
C LEU A 146 -14.73 -16.36 -1.95
N ASN A 147 -13.69 -15.61 -1.56
CA ASN A 147 -13.27 -14.39 -2.24
C ASN A 147 -12.89 -14.68 -3.70
N LEU A 148 -12.03 -15.68 -3.96
CA LEU A 148 -11.69 -16.09 -5.32
C LEU A 148 -12.94 -16.42 -6.15
N GLY A 149 -13.86 -17.21 -5.60
CA GLY A 149 -15.11 -17.56 -6.26
C GLY A 149 -16.00 -16.35 -6.57
N GLN A 150 -16.14 -15.43 -5.61
CA GLN A 150 -16.89 -14.18 -5.80
C GLN A 150 -16.24 -13.30 -6.87
N PHE A 151 -14.92 -13.19 -6.84
CA PHE A 151 -14.16 -12.39 -7.80
C PHE A 151 -14.33 -12.92 -9.22
N VAL A 152 -14.15 -14.24 -9.40
CA VAL A 152 -14.25 -14.89 -10.72
C VAL A 152 -15.68 -14.89 -11.24
N ALA A 153 -16.67 -15.20 -10.41
CA ALA A 153 -18.05 -15.37 -10.86
C ALA A 153 -18.79 -14.03 -11.08
N PHE A 154 -18.52 -13.03 -10.23
CA PHE A 154 -19.32 -11.81 -10.13
C PHE A 154 -18.50 -10.54 -10.30
N VAL A 155 -17.48 -10.29 -9.45
CA VAL A 155 -16.81 -8.98 -9.40
C VAL A 155 -16.13 -8.66 -10.73
N ALA A 156 -15.24 -9.54 -11.20
CA ALA A 156 -14.51 -9.28 -12.44
C ALA A 156 -15.44 -9.18 -13.67
N PRO A 157 -16.35 -10.16 -13.90
CA PRO A 157 -17.29 -10.10 -15.02
C PRO A 157 -18.21 -8.87 -15.02
N SER A 158 -18.78 -8.51 -13.87
CA SER A 158 -19.78 -7.44 -13.79
C SER A 158 -19.17 -6.05 -13.79
N SER A 159 -17.96 -5.88 -13.26
CA SER A 159 -17.34 -4.55 -13.12
C SER A 159 -16.37 -4.21 -14.25
N TYR A 160 -15.69 -5.20 -14.84
CA TYR A 160 -14.57 -4.93 -15.78
C TYR A 160 -14.73 -5.59 -17.15
N LEU A 161 -15.62 -6.58 -17.28
CA LEU A 161 -15.85 -7.31 -18.54
C LEU A 161 -17.30 -7.20 -19.03
N PHE A 162 -18.05 -6.23 -18.51
CA PHE A 162 -19.49 -6.09 -18.76
C PHE A 162 -19.82 -5.82 -20.24
N ASP A 163 -18.89 -5.22 -20.97
CA ASP A 163 -18.99 -4.90 -22.40
C ASP A 163 -18.54 -6.05 -23.32
N GLN A 164 -17.96 -7.12 -22.75
CA GLN A 164 -17.35 -8.24 -23.46
C GLN A 164 -17.91 -9.58 -22.95
N PRO A 165 -19.17 -9.92 -23.28
CA PRO A 165 -19.85 -11.08 -22.72
C PRO A 165 -19.15 -12.42 -23.01
N GLU A 166 -18.50 -12.56 -24.17
CA GLU A 166 -17.72 -13.76 -24.51
C GLU A 166 -16.43 -13.90 -23.67
N VAL A 167 -15.76 -12.77 -23.38
CA VAL A 167 -14.58 -12.76 -22.49
C VAL A 167 -15.01 -13.04 -21.06
N ALA A 168 -16.11 -12.44 -20.61
CA ALA A 168 -16.70 -12.72 -19.30
C ALA A 168 -17.17 -14.17 -19.14
N ALA A 169 -17.62 -14.83 -20.21
CA ALA A 169 -17.98 -16.25 -20.18
C ALA A 169 -16.74 -17.12 -20.01
N ARG A 170 -15.70 -16.91 -20.84
CA ARG A 170 -14.43 -17.65 -20.76
C ARG A 170 -13.75 -17.47 -19.41
N TRP A 171 -13.74 -16.24 -18.88
CA TRP A 171 -13.18 -15.91 -17.57
C TRP A 171 -13.73 -16.77 -16.43
N ARG A 172 -15.01 -17.18 -16.49
CA ARG A 172 -15.60 -18.01 -15.42
C ARG A 172 -15.21 -19.48 -15.50
N THR A 173 -14.70 -19.93 -16.64
CA THR A 173 -14.49 -21.36 -16.94
C THR A 173 -13.02 -21.73 -17.13
N GLU A 174 -12.21 -20.76 -17.56
CA GLU A 174 -10.75 -20.84 -17.71
C GLU A 174 -10.10 -20.18 -16.50
#